data_AF-A0A968UZK8-F1
#
_entry.id   AF-A0A968UZK8-F1
#
_cell.length_a   1.000
_cell.length_b   1.000
_cell.length_c   1.000
_cell.angle_alpha   90.00
_cell.angle_beta   90.00
_cell.angle_gamma   90.00
#
_symmetry.space_group_name_H-M   'P 1'
#
loop_
_entity.id
_entity.type
_entity.pdbx_description
1 polymer ?
#
loop_
_entity_poly.entity_id
_entity_poly.type
_entity_poly.pdbx_seq_one_letter_code
_entity_poly.pdbx_strand_id
1 'polypeptide(L)'
;NMFMGRDIMAERDFSEETAATIDDEVRLLVEQAYRRAKDVLVGNRHVLDTLADMLVEKETVDADELQNLLATSDVKMATIA
;
A
#
# COMPACT_ATOMS: atom_id res chain seq x y z
N ASN A 1 -51.76 -9.94 7.42
CA ASN A 1 -51.01 -11.12 6.93
C ASN A 1 -50.33 -10.79 5.60
N MET A 2 -49.07 -10.35 5.67
CA MET A 2 -48.21 -10.19 4.50
C MET A 2 -47.17 -11.31 4.59
N PHE A 3 -47.24 -12.26 3.66
CA PHE A 3 -46.45 -13.48 3.64
C PHE A 3 -45.25 -13.31 2.68
N MET A 4 -44.06 -13.48 3.24
CA MET A 4 -42.89 -14.25 2.76
C MET A 4 -42.57 -14.25 1.26
N GLY A 5 -41.36 -13.77 0.92
CA GLY A 5 -40.72 -14.27 -0.31
C GLY A 5 -39.65 -13.42 -0.98
N ARG A 6 -39.13 -12.34 -0.37
CA ARG A 6 -38.14 -11.49 -1.08
C ARG A 6 -36.85 -11.16 -0.32
N ASP A 7 -36.65 -11.71 0.88
CA ASP A 7 -35.48 -11.42 1.71
C ASP A 7 -34.47 -12.57 1.86
N ILE A 8 -34.60 -13.70 1.15
CA ILE A 8 -33.71 -14.86 1.38
C ILE A 8 -33.26 -15.56 0.08
N MET A 9 -32.85 -14.81 -0.94
CA MET A 9 -32.03 -15.35 -2.04
C MET A 9 -31.07 -14.28 -2.57
N ALA A 10 -30.29 -13.73 -1.66
CA ALA A 10 -28.97 -13.21 -1.99
C ALA A 10 -27.94 -14.01 -1.19
N GLU A 11 -28.12 -15.33 -1.12
CA GLU A 11 -27.03 -16.22 -0.75
C GLU A 11 -26.05 -16.13 -1.92
N ARG A 12 -24.92 -15.51 -1.64
CA ARG A 12 -23.89 -15.20 -2.61
C ARG A 12 -23.43 -16.50 -3.27
N ASP A 13 -23.79 -16.72 -4.54
CA ASP A 13 -23.35 -17.84 -5.38
C ASP A 13 -21.83 -17.74 -5.69
N PHE A 14 -20.98 -17.89 -4.68
CA PHE A 14 -19.55 -18.12 -4.88
C PHE A 14 -19.22 -19.49 -4.31
N SER A 15 -18.64 -20.38 -5.14
CA SER A 15 -18.08 -21.63 -4.65
C SER A 15 -17.02 -21.33 -3.58
N GLU A 16 -16.93 -22.15 -2.53
CA GLU A 16 -15.85 -22.04 -1.54
C GLU A 16 -14.47 -22.03 -2.21
N GLU A 17 -14.33 -22.77 -3.32
CA GLU A 17 -13.11 -22.80 -4.15
C GLU A 17 -12.83 -21.44 -4.82
N THR A 18 -13.86 -20.78 -5.36
CA THR A 18 -13.74 -19.45 -5.95
C THR A 18 -13.40 -18.41 -4.88
N ALA A 19 -14.02 -18.49 -3.70
CA ALA A 19 -13.72 -17.59 -2.58
C ALA A 19 -12.27 -17.76 -2.10
N ALA A 20 -11.80 -18.99 -1.93
CA ALA A 20 -10.42 -19.28 -1.56
C ALA A 20 -9.41 -18.74 -2.59
N THR A 21 -9.72 -18.88 -3.88
CA THR A 21 -8.89 -18.36 -4.97
C THR A 21 -8.79 -16.83 -4.93
N ILE A 22 -9.89 -16.14 -4.62
CA ILE A 22 -9.90 -14.67 -4.50
C ILE A 22 -9.05 -14.23 -3.31
N ASP A 23 -9.19 -14.88 -2.15
CA ASP A 23 -8.43 -14.52 -0.95
C ASP A 23 -6.92 -14.71 -1.16
N ASP A 24 -6.53 -15.77 -1.86
CA ASP A 24 -5.13 -16.03 -2.21
C ASP A 24 -4.56 -14.94 -3.15
N GLU A 25 -5.34 -14.51 -4.15
CA GLU A 25 -4.90 -13.44 -5.06
C GLU A 25 -4.80 -12.10 -4.35
N VAL A 26 -5.76 -11.78 -3.47
CA VAL A 26 -5.70 -10.57 -2.64
C VAL A 26 -4.46 -10.59 -1.74
N ARG A 27 -4.15 -11.73 -1.12
CA ARG A 27 -2.94 -11.89 -0.32
C ARG A 27 -1.68 -11.64 -1.15
N LEU A 28 -1.63 -12.21 -2.36
CA LEU A 28 -0.50 -12.04 -3.27
C LEU A 28 -0.30 -10.57 -3.67
N LEU A 29 -1.38 -9.86 -4.00
CA LEU A 29 -1.35 -8.43 -4.31
C LEU A 29 -0.82 -7.60 -3.14
N VAL A 30 -1.29 -7.88 -1.92
CA VAL A 30 -0.83 -7.18 -0.71
C VAL A 30 0.65 -7.47 -0.44
N GLU A 31 1.08 -8.73 -0.57
CA GLU A 31 2.49 -9.10 -0.41
C GLU A 31 3.38 -8.39 -1.43
N GLN A 32 2.96 -8.32 -2.70
CA GLN A 32 3.70 -7.61 -3.75
C GLN A 32 3.79 -6.11 -3.45
N ALA A 33 2.68 -5.48 -3.07
CA ALA A 33 2.66 -4.07 -2.70
C ALA A 33 3.58 -3.79 -1.50
N TYR A 34 3.56 -4.66 -0.49
CA TYR A 34 4.43 -4.56 0.67
C TYR A 34 5.91 -4.69 0.30
N ARG A 35 6.28 -5.71 -0.49
CA ARG A 35 7.66 -5.91 -0.94
C ARG A 35 8.14 -4.71 -1.74
N ARG A 36 7.33 -4.23 -2.69
CA ARG A 36 7.59 -3.03 -3.48
C ARG A 36 7.85 -1.82 -2.59
N ALA A 37 6.96 -1.54 -1.64
CA ALA A 37 7.12 -0.42 -0.71
C ALA A 37 8.42 -0.55 0.10
N LYS A 38 8.69 -1.75 0.63
CA LYS A 38 9.92 -2.04 1.38
C LYS A 38 11.18 -1.83 0.54
N ASP A 39 11.18 -2.30 -0.70
CA ASP A 39 12.33 -2.19 -1.60
C ASP A 39 12.61 -0.72 -1.97
N VAL A 40 11.56 0.08 -2.18
CA VAL A 40 11.71 1.54 -2.35
C VAL A 40 12.31 2.17 -1.11
N LEU A 41 11.78 1.89 0.08
CA LEU A 41 12.25 2.49 1.32
C LEU A 41 13.69 2.10 1.63
N VAL A 42 14.05 0.82 1.46
CA VAL A 42 15.41 0.31 1.69
C VAL A 42 16.37 0.85 0.63
N GLY A 43 15.97 0.89 -0.65
CA GLY A 43 16.78 1.42 -1.74
C GLY A 43 17.08 2.92 -1.60
N ASN A 44 16.20 3.65 -0.92
CA ASN A 44 16.32 5.09 -0.66
C ASN A 44 16.62 5.40 0.81
N ARG A 45 17.24 4.45 1.53
CA ARG A 45 17.51 4.60 2.97
C ARG A 45 18.27 5.89 3.32
N HIS A 46 19.22 6.29 2.49
CA HIS A 46 19.97 7.53 2.65
C HIS A 46 19.07 8.78 2.68
N VAL A 47 18.01 8.82 1.85
CA VAL A 47 17.05 9.94 1.83
C VAL A 47 16.22 9.95 3.11
N LEU A 48 15.82 8.77 3.59
CA LEU A 48 15.09 8.62 4.84
C LEU A 48 15.91 9.04 6.05
N ASP A 49 17.21 8.71 6.08
CA ASP A 49 18.10 9.12 7.16
C ASP A 49 18.27 10.66 7.16
N THR A 50 18.46 11.29 5.99
CA THR A 50 18.50 12.76 5.89
C THR A 50 17.18 13.40 6.34
N LEU A 51 16.03 12.82 5.96
CA LEU A 51 14.72 13.30 6.39
C LEU A 51 14.55 13.17 7.92
N ALA A 52 15.05 12.09 8.51
CA ALA A 52 15.02 11.88 9.95
C ALA A 52 15.87 12.94 10.68
N ASP A 53 17.07 13.23 10.19
CA ASP A 53 17.93 14.29 10.76
C ASP A 53 17.26 15.66 10.67
N MET A 54 16.64 15.97 9.52
CA MET A 54 15.86 17.21 9.35
C MET A 54 14.68 17.30 10.32
N LEU A 55 13.98 16.19 10.57
CA LEU A 55 12.87 16.15 11.53
C LEU A 55 13.35 16.29 12.98
N VAL A 56 14.55 15.79 13.30
CA VAL A 56 15.16 15.99 14.62
C VAL A 56 15.50 17.47 14.84
N GLU A 57 15.96 18.18 13.81
CA GLU A 57 16.31 19.60 13.91
C GLU A 57 15.09 20.53 13.90
N LYS A 58 14.11 20.26 13.04
CA LYS A 58 12.99 21.18 12.76
C LYS A 58 11.66 20.75 13.37
N GLU A 59 11.56 19.53 13.91
CA GLU A 59 10.35 18.86 14.41
C GLU A 59 9.25 18.62 13.36
N THR A 60 9.20 19.42 12.29
CA THR A 60 8.27 19.32 11.17
C THR A 60 9.01 19.63 9.88
N VAL A 61 8.67 18.89 8.81
CA VAL A 61 9.17 19.13 7.46
C VAL A 61 7.97 19.34 6.55
N ASP A 62 7.95 20.46 5.84
CA ASP A 62 6.86 20.80 4.93
C ASP A 62 6.94 20.02 3.61
N ALA A 63 5.82 19.94 2.89
CA ALA A 63 5.75 19.22 1.63
C ALA A 63 6.76 19.73 0.59
N ASP A 64 7.01 21.05 0.54
CA ASP A 64 7.96 21.66 -0.37
C ASP A 64 9.41 21.29 -0.02
N GLU A 65 9.74 21.21 1.28
CA GLU A 65 11.06 20.79 1.75
C GLU A 65 11.32 19.31 1.44
N LEU A 66 10.31 18.46 1.63
CA LEU A 66 10.38 17.05 1.25
C LEU A 66 10.58 16.88 -0.26
N GLN A 67 9.85 17.65 -1.08
CA GLN A 67 10.03 17.61 -2.54
C GLN A 67 11.44 18.04 -2.95
N ASN A 68 11.98 19.08 -2.32
CA ASN A 68 13.36 19.52 -2.58
C ASN A 68 14.39 18.45 -2.19
N LEU A 69 14.18 17.78 -1.04
CA LEU A 69 15.03 16.68 -0.60
C LEU A 69 15.00 15.52 -1.61
N LEU A 70 13.82 15.15 -2.07
CA LEU A 70 13.62 14.08 -3.06
C LEU A 70 14.19 14.45 -4.44
N ALA A 71 14.12 15.72 -4.85
CA ALA A 71 14.67 16.18 -6.13
C ALA A 71 16.21 16.26 -6.13
N THR A 72 16.80 16.54 -4.97
CA THR A 72 18.26 16.62 -4.81
C THR A 72 18.88 15.24 -4.61
N SER A 73 18.11 14.27 -4.15
CA SER A 73 18.55 12.89 -3.92
C SER A 73 18.25 12.02 -5.14
N ASP A 74 19.15 11.09 -5.49
CA ASP A 74 18.90 10.11 -6.56
C ASP A 74 17.91 9.04 -6.08
N VAL A 75 16.61 9.35 -6.19
CA VAL A 75 15.53 8.48 -5.72
C VAL A 75 15.32 7.33 -6.70
N LYS A 76 15.57 6.11 -6.23
CA LYS A 76 15.26 4.88 -6.96
C LYS A 76 13.77 4.61 -6.88
N MET A 77 13.06 4.88 -7.98
CA MET A 77 11.65 4.52 -8.13
C MET A 77 11.53 3.00 -8.29
N ALA A 78 10.56 2.38 -7.59
CA ALA A 78 10.20 1.00 -7.92
C ALA A 78 9.62 0.96 -9.33
N THR A 79 10.22 0.17 -10.20
CA THR A 79 9.67 -0.13 -11.52
C THR A 79 8.41 -0.97 -11.33
N ILE A 80 7.30 -0.60 -11.98
CA ILE A 80 6.12 -1.47 -12.07
C ILE A 80 6.49 -2.53 -13.10
N ALA A 81 6.69 -3.77 -12.66
CA ALA A 81 6.80 -4.94 -13.53
C ALA A 81 5.43 -5.64 -13.53
#